data_AF-A0A818L6X1-F1
#
_entry.id   AF-A0A818L6X1-F1
#
_cell.length_a   1.000
_cell.length_b   1.000
_cell.length_c   1.000
_cell.angle_alpha   90.00
_cell.angle_beta   90.00
_cell.angle_gamma   90.00
#
_symmetry.space_group_name_H-M   'P 1'
#
loop_
_entity.id
_entity.type
_entity.pdbx_description
1 polymer ?
#
loop_
_entity_poly.entity_id
_entity_poly.type
_entity_poly.pdbx_seq_one_letter_code
_entity_poly.pdbx_strand_id
1 'polypeptide(L)' 'MATKLLPIDIDMYMKKNMEEHSTIYYDIQGLILRRGQPFLFTITFNQDFHTDKYNLSVIFKSQTWSNFPN' A
#
# COMPACT_ATOMS: atom_id res chain seq x y z
N MET A 1 12.84 19.63 21.70
CA MET A 1 13.32 19.10 20.40
C MET A 1 12.10 18.66 19.60
N ALA A 2 11.96 19.05 18.33
CA ALA A 2 10.81 18.63 17.52
C ALA A 2 10.99 17.16 17.09
N THR A 3 10.01 16.32 17.37
CA THR A 3 10.02 14.90 16.99
C THR A 3 9.78 14.77 15.49
N LYS A 4 10.63 14.01 14.81
CA LYS A 4 10.48 13.70 13.39
C LYS A 4 9.20 12.87 13.17
N LEU A 5 8.43 13.22 12.14
CA LEU A 5 7.29 12.42 11.69
C LEU A 5 7.81 11.12 11.05
N LEU A 6 7.36 9.98 11.56
CA LEU A 6 7.77 8.66 11.12
C LEU A 6 6.54 7.75 10.96
N PRO A 7 6.43 6.99 9.85
CA PRO A 7 5.42 5.96 9.73
C PRO A 7 5.77 4.83 10.71
N ILE A 8 4.79 4.36 11.46
CA ILE A 8 4.94 3.27 12.44
C ILE A 8 4.20 2.00 12.02
N ASP A 9 3.16 2.14 11.19
CA ASP A 9 2.38 1.01 10.69
C ASP A 9 1.77 1.33 9.32
N ILE A 10 1.53 0.30 8.53
CA ILE A 10 0.86 0.38 7.22
C ILE A 10 -0.14 -0.77 7.10
N ASP A 11 -1.42 -0.43 7.14
CA ASP A 11 -2.51 -1.36 6.86
C ASP A 11 -2.90 -1.28 5.39
N MET A 12 -2.63 -2.36 4.65
CA MET A 12 -2.93 -2.48 3.23
C MET A 12 -4.36 -3.00 2.97
N TYR A 13 -5.19 -3.17 4.01
CA TYR A 13 -6.55 -3.71 3.94
C TYR A 13 -6.68 -4.93 3.02
N MET A 14 -5.75 -5.89 3.13
CA MET A 14 -5.55 -6.91 2.10
C MET A 14 -6.84 -7.64 1.73
N LYS A 15 -7.59 -8.14 2.74
CA LYS A 15 -8.84 -8.85 2.51
C LYS A 15 -9.88 -7.99 1.78
N LYS A 16 -10.16 -6.78 2.28
CA LYS A 16 -11.15 -5.87 1.69
C LYS A 16 -10.78 -5.49 0.26
N ASN A 17 -9.53 -5.08 0.04
CA ASN A 17 -9.05 -4.73 -1.29
C ASN A 17 -9.12 -5.94 -2.23
N MET A 18 -8.75 -7.14 -1.78
CA MET A 18 -8.84 -8.34 -2.63
C MET A 18 -10.29 -8.76 -2.93
N GLU A 19 -11.22 -8.55 -2.01
CA GLU A 19 -12.65 -8.74 -2.25
C GLU A 19 -13.17 -7.75 -3.31
N GLU A 20 -12.92 -6.45 -3.13
CA GLU A 20 -13.35 -5.39 -4.05
C GLU A 20 -12.73 -5.54 -5.44
N HIS A 21 -11.47 -5.98 -5.52
CA HIS A 21 -10.78 -6.22 -6.79
C HIS A 21 -11.07 -7.60 -7.39
N SER A 22 -11.93 -8.41 -6.76
CA SER A 22 -12.24 -9.77 -7.20
C SER A 22 -10.96 -10.57 -7.45
N THR A 23 -10.10 -10.62 -6.43
CA THR A 23 -8.79 -11.31 -6.40
C THR A 23 -8.60 -12.14 -5.13
N ILE A 24 -9.58 -12.15 -4.21
CA ILE A 24 -9.53 -12.90 -2.93
C ILE A 24 -9.39 -14.43 -3.11
N TYR A 25 -9.75 -14.96 -4.27
CA TYR A 25 -9.68 -16.39 -4.58
C TYR A 25 -8.30 -16.86 -5.06
N TYR A 26 -7.35 -15.95 -5.29
CA TYR A 26 -5.97 -16.35 -5.59
C TYR A 26 -5.30 -16.84 -4.32
N ASP A 27 -4.83 -18.08 -4.33
CA ASP A 27 -4.01 -18.65 -3.26
C ASP A 27 -2.55 -18.19 -3.40
N ILE A 28 -2.33 -16.89 -3.21
CA ILE A 28 -1.02 -16.24 -3.28
C ILE A 28 -0.85 -15.43 -2.00
N GLN A 29 0.31 -15.55 -1.36
CA GLN A 29 0.68 -14.68 -0.26
C GLN A 29 0.95 -13.27 -0.78
N GLY A 30 0.03 -12.34 -0.53
CA GLY A 30 0.19 -10.93 -0.84
C GLY A 30 -1.09 -10.25 -1.30
N LEU A 31 -0.98 -8.93 -1.52
CA LEU A 31 -2.08 -8.11 -2.02
C LEU A 31 -2.11 -8.16 -3.55
N ILE A 32 -3.19 -8.70 -4.12
CA ILE A 32 -3.42 -8.70 -5.56
C ILE A 32 -4.50 -7.67 -5.90
N LEU A 33 -4.15 -6.72 -6.75
CA LEU A 33 -5.03 -5.64 -7.19
C LEU A 33 -5.17 -5.68 -8.71
N ARG A 34 -6.23 -5.05 -9.20
CA ARG A 34 -6.45 -4.78 -10.63
C ARG A 34 -6.17 -3.32 -10.92
N ARG A 35 -5.38 -3.07 -11.96
CA ARG A 35 -5.13 -1.71 -12.47
C ARG A 35 -6.42 -1.01 -12.86
N GLY A 36 -6.45 0.32 -12.76
CA GLY A 36 -7.62 1.12 -13.13
C GLY A 36 -8.75 1.10 -12.10
N GLN A 37 -8.60 0.35 -11.01
CA GLN A 37 -9.52 0.34 -9.88
C GLN A 37 -8.81 0.92 -8.64
N PRO A 38 -9.44 1.85 -7.91
CA PRO A 38 -8.89 2.38 -6.66
C PRO A 38 -8.80 1.30 -5.57
N PHE A 39 -7.82 1.43 -4.68
CA PHE A 39 -7.68 0.60 -3.47
C PHE A 39 -7.33 1.50 -2.27
N LEU A 40 -7.55 0.99 -1.06
CA LEU A 40 -7.33 1.73 0.18
C LEU A 40 -6.10 1.21 0.94
N PHE A 41 -5.35 2.11 1.56
CA PHE A 41 -4.37 1.75 2.60
C PHE A 41 -4.30 2.88 3.63
N THR A 42 -3.93 2.53 4.85
CA THR A 42 -3.75 3.48 5.95
C THR A 42 -2.30 3.46 6.39
N ILE A 43 -1.71 4.65 6.54
CA ILE A 43 -0.40 4.83 7.17
C ILE A 43 -0.64 5.45 8.54
N THR A 44 -0.22 4.75 9.60
CA THR A 44 -0.21 5.31 10.95
C THR A 44 1.15 5.93 11.22
N PHE A 45 1.15 7.16 11.73
CA PHE A 45 2.36 7.88 12.11
C PHE A 45 2.53 7.91 13.64
N ASN A 46 3.75 8.18 14.11
CA ASN A 46 4.07 8.36 15.52
C ASN A 46 3.44 9.62 16.17
N GLN A 47 2.83 10.49 15.37
CA GLN A 47 2.16 11.73 15.76
C GLN A 47 1.21 12.18 14.64
N ASP A 48 0.35 13.16 14.92
CA ASP A 48 -0.62 13.66 13.95
C ASP A 48 0.03 14.24 12.69
N PHE A 49 -0.55 13.88 11.54
CA PHE A 49 -0.14 14.41 10.25
C PHE A 49 -0.81 15.76 9.98
N HIS A 50 0.00 16.80 9.89
CA HIS A 50 -0.42 18.15 9.59
C HIS A 50 0.02 18.54 8.17
N THR A 51 -0.95 18.74 7.27
CA THR A 51 -0.72 19.03 5.84
C THR A 51 -0.03 20.37 5.58
N ASP A 52 -0.08 21.31 6.52
CA ASP A 52 0.64 22.59 6.49
C ASP A 52 2.13 22.45 6.82
N LYS A 53 2.53 21.34 7.47
CA LYS A 53 3.90 21.12 7.95
C LYS A 53 4.66 20.06 7.17
N TYR A 54 3.95 19.10 6.58
CA TYR A 54 4.54 17.91 5.99
C TYR A 54 4.00 17.65 4.59
N ASN A 55 4.90 17.18 3.72
CA ASN A 55 4.54 16.64 2.41
C ASN A 55 4.56 15.12 2.46
N LEU A 56 3.54 14.48 1.91
CA LEU A 56 3.47 13.02 1.77
C LEU A 56 3.60 12.63 0.29
N SER A 57 4.47 11.68 0.00
CA SER A 57 4.62 11.09 -1.33
C SER A 57 4.69 9.58 -1.20
N VAL A 58 3.88 8.88 -1.99
CA VAL A 58 3.83 7.42 -2.01
C VAL A 58 4.40 6.95 -3.34
N ILE A 59 5.44 6.12 -3.28
CA ILE A 59 6.16 5.66 -4.47
C ILE A 59 5.99 4.16 -4.59
N PHE A 60 5.32 3.72 -5.65
CA PHE A 60 5.23 2.31 -6.02
C PHE A 60 6.30 1.99 -7.06
N LYS A 61 7.14 1.00 -6.79
CA LYS A 61 8.13 0.48 -7.73
C LYS A 61 7.65 -0.89 -8.22
N SER A 62 7.50 -1.05 -9.53
CA SER A 62 7.21 -2.34 -10.14
C SER A 62 8.51 -3.06 -10.50
N GLN A 63 8.50 -4.38 -10.38
CA GLN A 63 9.52 -5.25 -10.94
C GLN A 63 8.81 -6.31 -11.78
N THR A 64 9.25 -6.49 -13.01
CA THR A 64 8.82 -7.62 -13.84
C THR A 64 9.73 -8.80 -13.56
N TRP A 65 9.13 -9.98 -13.35
CA TRP A 65 9.88 -11.23 -13.35
C TRP A 65 10.11 -11.65 -14.80
N SER A 66 11.37 -11.65 -15.24
CA SER A 66 11.76 -12.00 -16.61
C SER A 66 12.10 -13.48 -16.83
N ASN A 67 11.87 -14.35 -15.83
CA ASN A 67 12.19 -15.78 -15.93
C ASN A 67 10.97 -16.64 -16.31
N PHE A 68 10.30 -16.31 -17.41
CA PHE A 68 9.41 -17.28 -18.05
C PHE A 68 10.25 -18.14 -19.01
N PRO A 69 10.42 -19.46 -18.77
CA PRO A 69 10.94 -20.34 -19.81
C PRO A 69 9.93 -20.40 -20.95
N ASN A 70 10.43 -20.26 -22.19
CA ASN A 70 9.67 -20.44 -23.43
C ASN A 70 8.99 -21.82 -23.50
#